data_AF-A0A5N5TKJ3-F1
#
_entry.id   AF-A0A5N5TKJ3-F1
#
_cell.length_a   1.000
_cell.length_b   1.000
_cell.length_c   1.000
_cell.angle_alpha   90.00
_cell.angle_beta   90.00
_cell.angle_gamma   90.00
#
_symmetry.space_group_name_H-M   'P 1'
#
loop_
_entity.id
_entity.type
_entity.pdbx_description
1 polymer ?
#
loop_
_entity_poly.entity_id
_entity_poly.type
_entity_poly.pdbx_seq_one_letter_code
_entity_poly.pdbx_strand_id
1 'polypeptide(L)'
;MKGISCIDVCETQLCDCKVDRADCKNKNLTEINEDLDISSNAIKIIESSTFENINISVLALNLRNNLINTIDEDTFYLIPTLVRLDLSYNQISVLPDGLFDEVGHLQHLDLSFNPIKELEETLFMNLKNLKNH
;
A
#
# COMPACT_ATOMS: atom_id res chain seq x y z
N MET A 1 14.87 12.52 0.81
CA MET A 1 14.70 11.94 -0.54
C MET A 1 13.36 12.45 -1.03
N LYS A 2 13.29 13.00 -2.24
CA LYS A 2 12.01 13.48 -2.79
C LYS A 2 11.27 12.24 -3.26
N GLY A 3 10.20 11.85 -2.56
CA GLY A 3 9.34 10.77 -3.03
C GLY A 3 8.79 11.10 -4.42
N ILE A 4 8.65 10.07 -5.25
CA ILE A 4 8.07 10.20 -6.59
C ILE A 4 6.58 10.48 -6.38
N SER A 5 6.09 11.66 -6.79
CA SER A 5 4.70 12.04 -6.57
C SER A 5 3.78 11.34 -7.58
N CYS A 6 2.48 11.26 -7.27
CA CYS A 6 1.48 10.70 -8.18
C CYS A 6 1.45 11.37 -9.58
N ILE A 7 1.75 12.68 -9.65
CA ILE A 7 1.90 13.39 -10.93
C ILE A 7 3.03 12.76 -11.75
N ASP A 8 4.11 12.35 -11.09
CA ASP A 8 5.24 11.69 -11.73
C ASP A 8 4.90 10.23 -12.07
N VAL A 9 4.25 9.45 -11.20
CA VAL A 9 3.96 8.02 -11.45
C VAL A 9 3.02 7.79 -12.65
N CYS A 10 2.00 8.63 -12.81
CA CYS A 10 1.03 8.52 -13.91
C CYS A 10 1.53 9.13 -15.23
N GLU A 11 2.28 10.25 -15.19
CA GLU A 11 2.80 10.88 -16.41
C GLU A 11 4.09 10.19 -16.94
N THR A 12 4.85 9.50 -16.08
CA THR A 12 6.09 8.79 -16.47
C THR A 12 5.90 7.30 -16.81
N GLN A 13 4.65 6.80 -16.86
CA GLN A 13 4.30 5.40 -17.17
C GLN A 13 4.79 4.36 -16.12
N LEU A 14 4.98 4.75 -14.86
CA LEU A 14 5.45 3.84 -13.79
C LEU A 14 4.33 3.00 -13.14
N CYS A 15 3.08 3.47 -13.19
CA CYS A 15 1.88 2.66 -12.95
C CYS A 15 0.74 3.15 -13.87
N ASP A 16 -0.11 2.22 -14.32
CA ASP A 16 -1.35 2.52 -15.03
C ASP A 16 -2.48 2.68 -14.00
N CYS A 17 -2.76 3.92 -13.61
CA CYS A 17 -3.95 4.23 -12.80
C CYS A 17 -5.17 4.34 -13.72
N LYS A 18 -6.08 3.37 -13.65
CA LYS A 18 -7.41 3.47 -14.25
C LYS A 18 -8.34 4.21 -13.28
N VAL A 19 -9.53 4.56 -13.77
CA VAL A 19 -10.53 5.39 -13.05
C VAL A 19 -10.80 4.89 -11.62
N ASP A 20 -10.67 3.59 -11.34
CA ASP A 20 -10.97 2.96 -10.06
C ASP A 20 -9.92 1.95 -9.55
N ARG A 21 -8.84 1.72 -10.31
CA ARG A 21 -7.84 0.67 -10.03
C ARG A 21 -6.42 1.16 -10.28
N ALA A 22 -5.47 0.72 -9.45
CA ALA A 22 -4.05 0.88 -9.72
C ALA A 22 -3.48 -0.42 -10.31
N ASP A 23 -2.80 -0.31 -11.45
CA ASP A 23 -2.03 -1.40 -12.06
C ASP A 23 -0.57 -1.00 -12.20
N CYS A 24 0.28 -1.53 -11.33
CA CYS A 24 1.72 -1.30 -11.37
C CYS A 24 2.49 -2.51 -11.96
N LYS A 25 1.80 -3.46 -12.61
CA LYS A 25 2.41 -4.68 -13.17
C LYS A 25 3.38 -4.39 -14.30
N ASN A 26 4.42 -5.24 -14.40
CA ASN A 26 5.34 -5.35 -15.55
C ASN A 26 6.14 -4.09 -15.90
N LYS A 27 6.24 -3.14 -14.98
CA LYS A 27 7.15 -2.03 -15.13
C LYS A 27 8.51 -2.51 -14.62
N ASN A 28 9.53 -2.40 -15.46
CA ASN A 28 10.90 -2.83 -15.16
C ASN A 28 11.52 -1.86 -14.14
N LEU A 29 10.94 -1.85 -12.93
CA LEU A 29 11.22 -0.98 -11.80
C LEU A 29 12.52 -1.42 -11.10
N THR A 30 13.50 -1.89 -11.88
CA THR A 30 14.77 -2.44 -11.43
C THR A 30 15.68 -1.43 -10.73
N GLU A 31 15.22 -0.20 -10.51
CA GLU A 31 15.99 0.87 -9.85
C GLU A 31 15.16 1.79 -8.92
N ILE A 32 13.95 1.43 -8.46
CA ILE A 32 13.28 2.25 -7.41
C ILE A 32 13.58 1.73 -6.00
N ASN A 33 14.70 2.21 -5.46
CA ASN A 33 14.96 2.27 -4.02
C ASN A 33 14.18 3.43 -3.35
N GLU A 34 12.95 3.71 -3.77
CA GLU A 34 12.20 4.88 -3.29
C GLU A 34 10.71 4.58 -3.07
N ASP A 35 10.14 5.36 -2.14
CA ASP A 35 8.74 5.35 -1.71
C ASP A 35 7.77 5.41 -2.92
N LEU A 36 6.82 4.46 -3.00
CA LEU A 36 5.75 4.45 -3.99
C LEU A 36 4.57 5.30 -3.51
N ASP A 37 4.35 6.46 -4.14
CA ASP A 37 3.23 7.34 -3.82
C ASP A 37 2.15 7.31 -4.90
N ILE A 38 1.02 6.69 -4.55
CA ILE A 38 -0.21 6.62 -5.34
C ILE A 38 -1.38 7.27 -4.57
N SER A 39 -1.06 8.20 -3.67
CA SER A 39 -2.04 8.95 -2.89
C SER A 39 -2.83 9.96 -3.74
N SER A 40 -3.98 10.41 -3.23
CA SER A 40 -4.83 11.44 -3.86
C SER A 40 -5.34 11.06 -5.25
N ASN A 41 -5.66 9.78 -5.44
CA ASN A 41 -6.35 9.26 -6.63
C ASN A 41 -7.79 8.84 -6.30
N ALA A 42 -8.46 8.24 -7.29
CA ALA A 42 -9.80 7.68 -7.15
C ALA A 42 -9.79 6.14 -7.01
N ILE A 43 -8.68 5.56 -6.51
CA ILE A 43 -8.54 4.10 -6.39
C ILE A 43 -9.56 3.58 -5.38
N LYS A 44 -10.32 2.56 -5.75
CA LYS A 44 -11.36 1.95 -4.89
C LYS A 44 -10.99 0.56 -4.40
N ILE A 45 -10.19 -0.16 -5.19
CA ILE A 45 -9.85 -1.56 -4.99
C ILE A 45 -8.35 -1.71 -5.21
N ILE A 46 -7.69 -2.40 -4.28
CA ILE A 46 -6.33 -2.91 -4.46
C ILE A 46 -6.42 -4.43 -4.46
N GLU A 47 -5.99 -5.03 -5.56
CA GLU A 47 -5.99 -6.48 -5.74
C GLU A 47 -4.57 -7.00 -5.46
N SER A 48 -4.44 -8.27 -5.04
CA SER A 48 -3.11 -8.90 -4.82
C SER A 48 -2.18 -8.78 -6.03
N SER A 49 -2.78 -8.77 -7.21
CA SER A 49 -2.07 -8.65 -8.47
C SER A 49 -1.50 -7.25 -8.74
N THR A 50 -1.93 -6.20 -8.02
CA THR A 50 -1.46 -4.81 -8.20
C THR A 50 0.07 -4.69 -8.10
N PHE A 51 0.71 -5.53 -7.28
CA PHE A 51 2.14 -5.48 -7.00
C PHE A 51 2.96 -6.62 -7.64
N GLU A 52 2.37 -7.43 -8.51
CA GLU A 52 3.10 -8.47 -9.24
C GLU A 52 4.20 -7.88 -10.14
N ASN A 53 5.38 -8.49 -10.09
CA ASN A 53 6.56 -8.13 -10.90
C ASN A 53 7.15 -6.72 -10.64
N ILE A 54 6.81 -6.08 -9.52
CA ILE A 54 7.55 -4.92 -9.02
C ILE A 54 8.85 -5.43 -8.37
N ASN A 55 10.01 -4.95 -8.81
CA ASN A 55 11.30 -5.42 -8.30
C ASN A 55 11.57 -4.90 -6.88
N ILE A 56 11.14 -5.68 -5.88
CA ILE A 56 11.70 -5.95 -4.53
C ILE A 56 12.56 -4.85 -3.85
N SER A 57 12.11 -3.59 -3.81
CA SER A 57 12.73 -2.57 -2.95
C SER A 57 11.80 -1.47 -2.44
N VAL A 58 10.46 -1.65 -2.49
CA VAL A 58 9.52 -0.66 -1.96
C VAL A 58 9.64 -0.61 -0.43
N LEU A 59 10.17 0.51 0.09
CA LEU A 59 10.29 0.77 1.52
C LEU A 59 9.09 1.52 2.09
N ALA A 60 8.38 2.29 1.25
CA ALA A 60 7.16 2.96 1.66
C ALA A 60 6.11 2.90 0.57
N LEU A 61 4.86 2.72 0.97
CA LEU A 61 3.68 2.74 0.11
C LEU A 61 2.71 3.78 0.66
N ASN A 62 2.45 4.83 -0.12
CA ASN A 62 1.50 5.87 0.21
C ASN A 62 0.24 5.72 -0.66
N LEU A 63 -0.85 5.32 -0.02
CA LEU A 63 -2.19 5.13 -0.58
C LEU A 63 -3.21 6.12 0.01
N ARG A 64 -2.71 7.15 0.71
CA ARG A 64 -3.53 8.15 1.39
C ARG A 64 -4.54 8.82 0.46
N ASN A 65 -5.68 9.25 1.00
CA ASN A 65 -6.64 10.09 0.29
C ASN A 65 -7.13 9.46 -1.03
N ASN A 66 -7.46 8.18 -0.98
CA ASN A 66 -8.10 7.44 -2.07
C ASN A 66 -9.55 7.09 -1.67
N LEU A 67 -10.20 6.22 -2.43
CA LEU A 67 -11.55 5.73 -2.17
C LEU A 67 -11.54 4.24 -1.80
N ILE A 68 -10.41 3.74 -1.27
CA ILE A 68 -10.18 2.33 -1.04
C ILE A 68 -11.17 1.84 0.00
N ASN A 69 -11.96 0.84 -0.36
CA ASN A 69 -12.93 0.19 0.52
C ASN A 69 -12.73 -1.32 0.60
N THR A 70 -11.96 -1.89 -0.34
CA THR A 70 -11.66 -3.31 -0.44
C THR A 70 -10.16 -3.49 -0.68
N ILE A 71 -9.55 -4.39 0.09
CA ILE A 71 -8.14 -4.80 0.01
C ILE A 71 -8.14 -6.33 0.09
N ASP A 72 -7.44 -7.01 -0.81
CA ASP A 72 -7.29 -8.46 -0.77
C ASP A 72 -6.32 -8.89 0.34
N GLU A 73 -6.54 -10.06 0.95
CA GLU A 73 -5.69 -10.63 2.02
C GLU A 73 -4.20 -10.68 1.63
N ASP A 74 -3.91 -11.12 0.40
CA ASP A 74 -2.53 -11.28 -0.09
C ASP A 74 -1.93 -10.00 -0.69
N THR A 75 -2.56 -8.83 -0.49
CA THR A 75 -2.16 -7.57 -1.15
C THR A 75 -0.69 -7.23 -0.91
N PHE A 76 -0.18 -7.44 0.30
CA PHE A 76 1.19 -7.07 0.65
C PHE A 76 2.19 -8.23 0.60
N TYR A 77 1.74 -9.43 0.21
CA TYR A 77 2.56 -10.64 0.12
C TYR A 77 3.80 -10.46 -0.77
N LEU A 78 3.66 -9.70 -1.88
CA LEU A 78 4.72 -9.50 -2.87
C LEU A 78 5.67 -8.34 -2.54
N ILE A 79 5.45 -7.61 -1.45
CA ILE A 79 6.31 -6.49 -1.01
C ILE A 79 6.79 -6.64 0.45
N PRO A 80 7.47 -7.74 0.82
CA PRO A 80 7.86 -8.05 2.21
C PRO A 80 8.90 -7.08 2.82
N THR A 81 9.48 -6.21 1.99
CA THR A 81 10.44 -5.16 2.40
C THR A 81 9.77 -3.88 2.90
N LEU A 82 8.44 -3.81 2.92
CA LEU A 82 7.70 -2.61 3.27
C LEU A 82 7.99 -2.15 4.71
N VAL A 83 8.36 -0.87 4.87
CA VAL A 83 8.68 -0.24 6.17
C VAL A 83 7.63 0.80 6.57
N ARG A 84 6.98 1.46 5.60
CA ARG A 84 5.96 2.48 5.84
C ARG A 84 4.74 2.24 4.96
N LEU A 85 3.55 2.24 5.55
CA LEU A 85 2.28 2.11 4.84
C LEU A 85 1.32 3.19 5.32
N ASP A 86 0.89 4.05 4.40
CA ASP A 86 -0.14 5.05 4.66
C ASP A 86 -1.41 4.71 3.88
N LEU A 87 -2.45 4.29 4.59
CA LEU A 87 -3.80 4.00 4.09
C LEU A 87 -4.81 5.05 4.60
N SER A 88 -4.34 6.16 5.18
CA SER A 88 -5.21 7.14 5.82
C SER A 88 -6.13 7.85 4.81
N TYR A 89 -7.25 8.39 5.30
CA TYR A 89 -8.24 9.07 4.45
C TYR A 89 -8.76 8.20 3.30
N ASN A 90 -9.18 6.98 3.63
CA ASN A 90 -9.83 6.05 2.70
C ASN A 90 -11.24 5.67 3.23
N GLN A 91 -11.84 4.63 2.66
CA GLN A 91 -13.19 4.15 3.00
C GLN A 91 -13.16 2.71 3.54
N ILE A 92 -12.04 2.32 4.14
CA ILE A 92 -11.82 0.97 4.66
C ILE A 92 -12.69 0.77 5.90
N SER A 93 -13.58 -0.22 5.88
CA SER A 93 -14.44 -0.54 7.03
C SER A 93 -14.07 -1.83 7.74
N VAL A 94 -13.37 -2.73 7.04
CA VAL A 94 -12.89 -4.03 7.50
C VAL A 94 -11.53 -4.28 6.83
N LEU A 95 -10.61 -4.89 7.57
CA LEU A 95 -9.34 -5.39 7.05
C LEU A 95 -9.39 -6.92 7.07
N PRO A 96 -8.94 -7.62 6.02
CA PRO A 96 -8.83 -9.07 6.03
C PRO A 96 -7.88 -9.56 7.13
N ASP A 97 -8.18 -10.71 7.70
CA ASP A 97 -7.24 -11.43 8.56
C ASP A 97 -5.96 -11.73 7.77
N GLY A 98 -4.81 -11.73 8.44
CA GLY A 98 -3.53 -12.06 7.79
C GLY A 98 -2.97 -11.00 6.82
N LEU A 99 -3.69 -9.89 6.57
CA LEU A 99 -3.27 -8.85 5.62
C LEU A 99 -1.82 -8.37 5.80
N PHE A 100 -1.33 -8.36 7.04
CA PHE A 100 0.01 -7.87 7.39
C PHE A 100 1.03 -8.96 7.71
N ASP A 101 0.73 -10.23 7.47
CA ASP A 101 1.56 -11.36 7.93
C ASP A 101 2.96 -11.38 7.30
N GLU A 102 3.07 -10.98 6.04
CA GLU A 102 4.34 -10.99 5.29
C GLU A 102 5.14 -9.69 5.40
N VAL A 103 4.58 -8.64 6.01
CA VAL A 103 5.23 -7.32 6.15
C VAL A 103 5.75 -7.06 7.56
N GLY A 104 6.38 -8.06 8.18
CA GLY A 104 6.92 -7.95 9.55
C GLY A 104 8.01 -6.87 9.76
N HIS A 105 8.55 -6.30 8.68
CA HIS A 105 9.47 -5.16 8.71
C HIS A 105 8.78 -3.80 8.85
N LEU A 106 7.44 -3.75 8.80
CA LEU A 106 6.68 -2.52 8.87
C LEU A 106 6.94 -1.80 10.19
N GLN A 107 7.31 -0.52 10.10
CA GLN A 107 7.60 0.35 11.24
C GLN A 107 6.52 1.42 11.42
N HIS A 108 5.86 1.83 10.34
CA HIS A 108 4.81 2.83 10.37
C HIS A 108 3.60 2.36 9.57
N LEU A 109 2.45 2.35 10.22
CA LEU A 109 1.15 2.04 9.62
C LEU A 109 0.18 3.15 10.01
N ASP A 110 -0.37 3.84 9.01
CA ASP A 110 -1.43 4.83 9.23
C ASP A 110 -2.73 4.34 8.61
N LEU A 111 -3.71 4.05 9.47
CA LEU A 111 -5.09 3.67 9.11
C LEU A 111 -6.11 4.77 9.48
N SER A 112 -5.64 5.94 9.92
CA SER A 112 -6.50 7.02 10.40
C SER A 112 -7.46 7.54 9.33
N PHE A 113 -8.56 8.15 9.76
CA PHE A 113 -9.60 8.66 8.85
C PHE A 113 -10.14 7.59 7.88
N ASN A 114 -10.32 6.37 8.39
CA ASN A 114 -11.10 5.30 7.76
C ASN A 114 -12.29 4.93 8.65
N PRO A 115 -13.43 4.50 8.09
CA PRO A 115 -14.60 4.04 8.84
C PRO A 115 -14.44 2.61 9.41
N ILE A 116 -13.25 2.26 9.92
CA ILE A 116 -12.94 0.95 10.47
C ILE A 116 -13.77 0.74 11.75
N LYS A 117 -14.55 -0.34 11.77
CA LYS A 117 -15.45 -0.64 12.90
C LYS A 117 -14.76 -1.41 14.01
N GLU A 118 -13.86 -2.30 13.64
CA GLU A 118 -13.18 -3.22 14.55
C GLU A 118 -11.80 -3.56 13.96
N LEU A 119 -10.83 -3.76 14.86
CA LEU A 119 -9.49 -4.22 14.53
C LEU A 119 -9.22 -5.44 15.42
N GLU A 120 -9.05 -6.59 14.80
CA GLU A 120 -8.66 -7.80 15.51
C GLU A 120 -7.20 -7.67 16.00
N GLU A 121 -6.90 -8.10 17.22
CA GLU A 121 -5.52 -8.08 17.74
C GLU A 121 -4.59 -8.98 16.91
N THR A 122 -5.16 -10.02 16.31
CA THR A 122 -4.48 -10.97 15.42
C THR A 122 -3.84 -10.31 14.21
N LEU A 123 -4.48 -9.24 13.71
CA LEU A 123 -4.07 -8.50 12.53
C LEU A 123 -2.65 -7.92 12.65
N PHE A 124 -2.19 -7.62 13.86
CA PHE A 124 -0.90 -6.97 14.10
C PHE A 124 0.16 -7.88 14.72
N MET A 125 -0.14 -9.17 14.96
CA MET A 125 0.77 -10.08 15.68
C MET A 125 2.15 -10.23 15.02
N ASN A 126 2.21 -10.11 13.70
CA ASN A 126 3.44 -10.25 12.93
C ASN A 126 4.22 -8.92 12.74
N LEU A 127 3.63 -7.78 13.12
CA LEU A 127 4.24 -6.44 13.00
C LEU A 127 5.17 -6.10 14.17
N LYS A 128 6.23 -6.90 14.33
CA LYS A 128 7.16 -6.81 15.47
C LYS A 128 7.96 -5.51 15.55
N ASN A 129 8.06 -4.78 14.44
CA ASN A 129 8.84 -3.55 14.33
C ASN A 129 7.96 -2.28 14.34
N LEU A 130 6.64 -2.42 14.52
CA LEU A 130 5.71 -1.30 14.47
C LEU A 130 5.98 -0.33 15.61
N LYS A 131 6.14 0.95 15.26
CA LYS A 131 6.40 2.04 16.21
C LYS A 131 5.08 2.74 16.52
N ASN A 132 4.74 2.80 17.80
CA ASN A 132 3.66 3.65 18.29
C ASN A 132 4.17 5.10 18.34
N HIS A 133 3.65 5.98 17.48
CA HIS A 133 3.90 7.42 17.51
C HIS A 133 2.63 8.19 17.83
#